data_AF-A0AAV1X2Y2-F1
#
_entry.id   AF-A0AAV1X2Y2-F1
#
_cell.length_a   1.000
_cell.length_b   1.000
_cell.length_c   1.000
_cell.angle_alpha   90.00
_cell.angle_beta   90.00
_cell.angle_gamma   90.00
#
_symmetry.space_group_name_H-M   'P 1'
#
loop_
_entity.id
_entity.type
_entity.pdbx_description
1 polymer ?
#
loop_
_entity_poly.entity_id
_entity_poly.type
_entity_poly.pdbx_seq_one_letter_code
_entity_poly.pdbx_strand_id
1 'polypeptide(L)'
;MASTKSPFYTVEIVEPSQYSIPQNFPLLECFYVNFSYTHHTHIRSSTTPTTTSFNYTFFIPWYILCDCDDFEEVDPDSVTMEYLHGTFSSCPISIDLLDPILLHMGEYARYMIEGNNEGHSILEMDVSVEVYTYS
;
A
#
# COMPACT_ATOMS: atom_id res chain seq x y z
N MET A 1 7.99 17.13 -30.67
CA MET A 1 8.34 17.01 -29.24
C MET A 1 7.10 16.50 -28.52
N ALA A 2 7.08 15.23 -28.13
CA ALA A 2 6.02 14.70 -27.28
C ALA A 2 6.33 15.14 -25.85
N SER A 3 5.45 15.94 -25.24
CA SER A 3 5.52 16.24 -23.82
C SER A 3 5.02 15.00 -23.09
N THR A 4 5.94 14.15 -22.64
CA THR A 4 5.63 13.06 -21.72
C THR A 4 5.29 13.69 -20.38
N LYS A 5 3.99 13.87 -20.11
CA LYS A 5 3.54 14.18 -18.75
C LYS A 5 3.96 13.00 -17.88
N SER A 6 4.72 13.25 -16.81
CA SER A 6 5.02 12.22 -15.82
C SER A 6 3.71 11.56 -15.34
N PRO A 7 3.74 10.25 -15.05
CA PRO A 7 2.63 9.62 -14.38
C PRO A 7 2.36 10.35 -13.06
N PHE A 8 1.09 10.53 -12.73
CA PHE A 8 0.67 10.98 -11.40
C PHE A 8 -0.15 9.89 -10.75
N TYR A 9 -0.13 9.85 -9.42
CA TYR A 9 -0.84 8.84 -8.64
C TYR A 9 -1.55 9.47 -7.45
N THR A 10 -2.58 8.79 -6.99
CA THR A 10 -3.33 9.13 -5.77
C THR A 10 -3.30 7.90 -4.87
N VAL A 11 -3.04 8.11 -3.58
CA VAL A 11 -3.12 7.07 -2.55
C VAL A 11 -4.18 7.52 -1.55
N GLU A 12 -5.16 6.66 -1.30
CA GLU A 12 -6.14 6.83 -0.23
C GLU A 12 -5.96 5.68 0.76
N ILE A 13 -5.73 6.02 2.02
CA ILE A 13 -5.61 5.07 3.13
C ILE A 13 -6.66 5.43 4.16
N VAL A 14 -7.54 4.48 4.49
CA VAL A 14 -8.63 4.69 5.44
C VAL A 14 -8.75 3.51 6.40
N GLU A 15 -9.18 3.81 7.62
CA GLU A 15 -9.68 2.79 8.55
C GLU A 15 -11.04 2.28 8.01
N PRO A 16 -11.27 0.96 7.99
CA PRO A 16 -12.54 0.41 7.55
C PRO A 16 -13.70 0.88 8.43
N SER A 17 -14.85 1.07 7.81
CA SER A 17 -16.07 1.47 8.53
C SER A 17 -16.62 0.40 9.50
N GLN A 18 -16.20 -0.87 9.36
CA GLN A 18 -16.63 -2.00 10.19
C GLN A 18 -15.52 -3.06 10.28
N TYR A 19 -15.15 -3.42 11.52
CA TYR A 19 -14.21 -4.52 11.79
C TYR A 19 -14.81 -5.84 11.30
N SER A 20 -14.26 -6.41 10.23
CA SER A 20 -14.79 -7.62 9.58
C SER A 20 -14.04 -8.91 9.95
N ILE A 21 -13.02 -8.82 10.79
CA ILE A 21 -12.03 -9.89 10.99
C ILE A 21 -12.49 -10.95 12.00
N PRO A 22 -12.46 -12.25 11.66
CA PRO A 22 -12.76 -13.33 12.60
C PRO A 22 -11.73 -13.42 13.73
N GLN A 23 -12.17 -13.38 14.99
CA GLN A 23 -11.33 -13.43 16.21
C GLN A 23 -10.53 -14.74 16.43
N ASN A 24 -10.53 -15.67 15.46
CA ASN A 24 -9.90 -17.00 15.60
C ASN A 24 -8.55 -17.15 14.90
N PHE A 25 -7.94 -16.06 14.41
CA PHE A 25 -6.55 -16.10 13.96
C PHE A 25 -5.61 -16.08 15.17
N PRO A 26 -4.56 -16.93 15.21
CA PRO A 26 -3.58 -16.87 16.28
C PRO A 26 -3.03 -15.44 16.37
N LEU A 27 -3.07 -14.90 17.59
CA LEU A 27 -2.77 -13.51 18.00
C LEU A 27 -1.39 -13.06 17.52
N LEU A 28 -1.28 -12.74 16.23
CA LEU A 28 -0.15 -12.05 15.65
C LEU A 28 -0.61 -10.61 15.47
N GLU A 29 0.06 -9.70 16.16
CA GLU A 29 -0.03 -8.25 16.03
C GLU A 29 0.22 -7.87 14.56
N CYS A 30 -0.85 -7.82 13.76
CA CYS A 30 -0.80 -7.71 12.31
C CYS A 30 -1.78 -6.67 11.78
N PHE A 31 -1.39 -6.01 10.69
CA PHE A 31 -2.29 -5.30 9.81
C PHE A 31 -2.90 -6.29 8.81
N TYR A 32 -4.22 -6.27 8.73
CA TYR A 32 -4.96 -6.83 7.62
C TYR A 32 -5.14 -5.73 6.57
N VAL A 33 -4.32 -5.77 5.53
CA VAL A 33 -4.30 -4.74 4.49
C VAL A 33 -5.15 -5.18 3.32
N ASN A 34 -6.20 -4.43 3.04
CA ASN A 34 -7.02 -4.61 1.85
C ASN A 34 -6.53 -3.64 0.75
N PHE A 35 -5.75 -4.18 -0.18
CA PHE A 35 -5.03 -3.39 -1.17
C PHE A 35 -5.73 -3.43 -2.53
N SER A 36 -6.08 -2.26 -3.05
CA SER A 36 -6.64 -2.03 -4.37
C SER A 36 -5.70 -1.15 -5.17
N TYR A 37 -5.36 -1.60 -6.37
CA TYR A 37 -4.55 -0.87 -7.33
C TYR A 37 -5.28 -0.78 -8.66
N THR A 38 -5.34 0.41 -9.23
CA THR A 38 -5.87 0.65 -10.57
C THR A 38 -4.94 1.56 -11.36
N HIS A 39 -4.56 1.12 -12.56
CA HIS A 39 -3.70 1.84 -13.49
C HIS A 39 -4.44 2.19 -14.76
N HIS A 40 -4.64 3.49 -14.97
CA HIS A 40 -5.21 4.06 -16.18
C HIS A 40 -4.11 4.54 -17.13
N THR A 41 -3.96 3.84 -18.25
CA THR A 41 -3.06 4.23 -19.33
C THR A 41 -3.83 4.91 -20.46
N HIS A 42 -3.58 6.20 -20.63
CA HIS A 42 -4.13 7.02 -21.72
C HIS A 42 -3.16 7.07 -22.89
N ILE A 43 -3.48 6.31 -23.94
CA ILE A 43 -2.73 6.33 -25.19
C ILE A 43 -3.32 7.40 -26.10
N ARG A 44 -2.50 8.31 -26.63
CA ARG A 44 -2.92 9.46 -27.45
C ARG A 44 -3.79 9.11 -28.67
N SER A 45 -3.72 7.88 -29.16
CA SER A 45 -4.53 7.37 -30.29
C SER A 45 -5.83 6.69 -29.88
N SER A 46 -6.11 6.53 -28.59
CA SER A 46 -7.30 5.85 -28.07
C SER A 46 -8.23 6.83 -27.37
N THR A 47 -9.53 6.70 -27.59
CA THR A 47 -10.56 7.46 -26.85
C THR A 47 -10.87 6.86 -25.48
N THR A 48 -10.52 5.59 -25.25
CA THR A 48 -10.71 4.90 -23.97
C THR A 48 -9.35 4.56 -23.33
N PRO A 49 -9.16 4.85 -22.03
CA PRO A 49 -7.97 4.40 -21.32
C PRO A 49 -7.95 2.88 -21.24
N THR A 50 -6.75 2.31 -21.25
CA THR A 50 -6.54 0.91 -20.86
C THR A 50 -6.43 0.87 -19.35
N THR A 51 -7.23 0.03 -18.70
CA THR A 51 -7.25 -0.10 -17.24
C THR A 51 -6.71 -1.46 -16.83
N THR A 52 -5.72 -1.47 -15.93
CA THR A 52 -5.25 -2.68 -15.25
C THR A 52 -5.59 -2.54 -13.77
N SER A 53 -6.20 -3.57 -13.17
CA SER A 53 -6.54 -3.56 -11.76
C SER A 53 -5.98 -4.78 -11.05
N PHE A 54 -5.58 -4.59 -9.79
CA PHE A 54 -5.11 -5.63 -8.90
C PHE A 54 -5.72 -5.41 -7.53
N ASN A 55 -6.34 -6.45 -6.98
CA ASN A 55 -6.91 -6.41 -5.64
C ASN A 55 -6.37 -7.62 -4.87
N TYR A 56 -5.81 -7.38 -3.71
CA TYR A 56 -5.29 -8.45 -2.87
C TYR A 56 -5.28 -8.04 -1.41
N THR A 57 -5.26 -9.05 -0.56
CA THR A 57 -5.28 -8.87 0.87
C THR A 57 -4.00 -9.42 1.48
N PHE A 58 -3.35 -8.62 2.31
CA PHE A 58 -2.09 -8.97 2.94
C PHE A 58 -2.24 -9.00 4.45
N PHE A 59 -1.53 -9.93 5.09
CA PHE A 59 -1.27 -9.88 6.53
C PHE A 59 0.17 -9.41 6.71
N ILE A 60 0.34 -8.23 7.30
CA ILE A 60 1.65 -7.63 7.52
C ILE A 60 1.83 -7.43 9.03
N PRO A 61 2.90 -7.97 9.65
CA PRO A 61 3.14 -7.71 11.07
C PRO A 61 3.26 -6.22 11.39
N TRP A 62 2.72 -5.78 12.52
CA TRP A 62 2.74 -4.37 12.91
C TRP A 62 4.14 -3.80 12.94
N TYR A 63 5.09 -4.53 13.53
CA TYR A 63 6.47 -4.08 13.64
C TYR A 63 7.16 -3.91 12.28
N ILE A 64 6.72 -4.62 11.23
CA ILE A 64 7.25 -4.43 9.87
C ILE A 64 6.71 -3.13 9.29
N LEU A 65 5.38 -2.92 9.35
CA LEU A 65 4.78 -1.75 8.73
C LEU A 65 5.13 -0.45 9.49
N CYS A 66 5.18 -0.49 10.83
CA CYS A 66 5.54 0.65 11.66
C CYS A 66 7.02 1.03 11.61
N ASP A 67 7.91 0.10 11.23
CA ASP A 67 9.36 0.34 11.05
C ASP A 67 9.68 0.93 9.65
N CYS A 68 8.68 1.06 8.79
CA CYS A 68 8.77 1.76 7.52
C CYS A 68 8.82 3.29 7.78
N ASP A 69 10.02 3.85 8.01
CA ASP A 69 10.25 5.28 8.22
C ASP A 69 11.17 5.91 7.14
N ASP A 70 11.59 7.15 7.32
CA ASP A 70 12.16 8.03 6.28
C ASP A 70 13.26 7.38 5.39
N PHE A 71 13.19 7.59 4.08
CA PHE A 71 14.16 7.07 3.09
C PHE A 71 15.63 7.47 3.33
N GLU A 72 15.91 8.47 4.17
CA GLU A 72 17.29 8.86 4.50
C GLU A 72 17.99 7.85 5.45
N GLU A 73 17.23 7.03 6.19
CA GLU A 73 17.75 5.99 7.09
C GLU A 73 17.33 4.57 6.74
N VAL A 74 16.35 4.40 5.85
CA VAL A 74 15.97 3.08 5.35
C VAL A 74 17.09 2.52 4.49
N ASP A 75 17.86 1.62 5.10
CA ASP A 75 18.72 0.70 4.38
C ASP A 75 17.83 -0.08 3.38
N PRO A 76 18.05 0.04 2.05
CA PRO A 76 17.33 -0.77 1.07
C PRO A 76 17.59 -2.27 1.24
N ASP A 77 18.64 -2.65 1.99
CA ASP A 77 18.92 -4.02 2.43
C ASP A 77 18.32 -4.34 3.82
N SER A 78 17.45 -3.47 4.36
CA SER A 78 16.74 -3.76 5.60
C SER A 78 15.78 -4.93 5.43
N VAL A 79 15.74 -5.80 6.44
CA VAL A 79 14.83 -6.96 6.48
C VAL A 79 13.37 -6.51 6.33
N THR A 80 13.05 -5.31 6.83
CA THR A 80 11.72 -4.68 6.71
C THR A 80 11.36 -4.40 5.25
N MET A 81 12.23 -3.71 4.50
CA MET A 81 11.96 -3.42 3.08
C MET A 81 11.97 -4.67 2.22
N GLU A 82 12.89 -5.61 2.47
CA GLU A 82 12.91 -6.90 1.77
C GLU A 82 11.59 -7.66 1.95
N TYR A 83 11.07 -7.68 3.19
CA TYR A 83 9.78 -8.32 3.49
C TYR A 83 8.62 -7.62 2.76
N LEU A 84 8.58 -6.29 2.78
CA LEU A 84 7.52 -5.52 2.14
C LEU A 84 7.57 -5.67 0.62
N HIS A 85 8.73 -5.52 -0.01
CA HIS A 85 8.90 -5.76 -1.44
C HIS A 85 8.52 -7.20 -1.84
N GLY A 86 8.90 -8.18 -1.02
CA GLY A 86 8.49 -9.58 -1.20
C GLY A 86 6.96 -9.75 -1.14
N THR A 87 6.31 -9.11 -0.16
CA THR A 87 4.86 -9.13 0.03
C THR A 87 4.12 -8.55 -1.19
N PHE A 88 4.61 -7.44 -1.73
CA PHE A 88 4.02 -6.75 -2.88
C PHE A 88 4.56 -7.20 -4.24
N SER A 89 5.41 -8.23 -4.29
CA SER A 89 6.08 -8.68 -5.53
C SER A 89 5.15 -9.13 -6.65
N SER A 90 3.94 -9.57 -6.32
CA SER A 90 2.90 -9.93 -7.29
C SER A 90 2.06 -8.74 -7.78
N CYS A 91 2.18 -7.58 -7.13
CA CYS A 91 1.45 -6.38 -7.51
C CYS A 91 2.04 -5.80 -8.80
N PRO A 92 1.21 -5.38 -9.77
CA PRO A 92 1.67 -4.77 -11.02
C PRO A 92 2.07 -3.29 -10.80
N ILE A 93 2.88 -3.03 -9.77
CA ILE A 93 3.34 -1.71 -9.36
C ILE A 93 4.85 -1.63 -9.49
N SER A 94 5.37 -0.52 -10.00
CA SER A 94 6.82 -0.28 -10.05
C SER A 94 7.37 -0.03 -8.65
N ILE A 95 8.60 -0.46 -8.38
CA ILE A 95 9.28 -0.20 -7.10
C ILE A 95 9.31 1.30 -6.78
N ASP A 96 9.64 2.14 -7.77
CA ASP A 96 9.64 3.60 -7.63
C ASP A 96 8.31 4.21 -7.13
N LEU A 97 7.20 3.49 -7.32
CA LEU A 97 5.88 3.89 -6.85
C LEU A 97 5.47 3.14 -5.58
N LEU A 98 5.89 1.90 -5.42
CA LEU A 98 5.64 1.09 -4.23
C LEU A 98 6.27 1.72 -2.99
N ASP A 99 7.51 2.14 -3.10
CA ASP A 99 8.30 2.73 -2.01
C ASP A 99 7.56 3.90 -1.31
N PRO A 100 7.13 4.97 -1.99
CA PRO A 100 6.40 6.05 -1.32
C PRO A 100 5.03 5.61 -0.76
N ILE A 101 4.39 4.59 -1.35
CA ILE A 101 3.14 4.03 -0.83
C ILE A 101 3.40 3.30 0.49
N LEU A 102 4.45 2.49 0.56
CA LEU A 102 4.85 1.78 1.77
C LEU A 102 5.17 2.75 2.91
N LEU A 103 5.81 3.88 2.61
CA LEU A 103 6.03 4.94 3.61
C LEU A 103 4.70 5.50 4.15
N HIS A 104 3.77 5.85 3.27
CA HIS A 104 2.45 6.36 3.69
C HIS A 104 1.70 5.32 4.53
N MET A 105 1.78 4.05 4.14
CA MET A 105 1.23 2.95 4.93
C MET A 105 1.89 2.84 6.30
N GLY A 106 3.21 3.02 6.41
CA GLY A 106 3.94 2.97 7.67
C GLY A 106 3.61 4.12 8.61
N GLU A 107 3.49 5.34 8.08
CA GLU A 107 3.01 6.50 8.84
C GLU A 107 1.60 6.28 9.37
N TYR A 108 0.70 5.79 8.52
CA TYR A 108 -0.67 5.50 8.92
C TYR A 108 -0.75 4.35 9.93
N ALA A 109 0.09 3.32 9.77
CA ALA A 109 0.21 2.21 10.70
C ALA A 109 0.57 2.69 12.12
N ARG A 110 1.57 3.56 12.25
CA ARG A 110 1.95 4.15 13.54
C ARG A 110 0.78 4.91 14.18
N TYR A 111 0.08 5.72 13.40
CA TYR A 111 -1.12 6.45 13.86
C TYR A 111 -2.22 5.49 14.37
N MET A 112 -2.51 4.42 13.64
CA MET A 112 -3.51 3.43 14.06
C MET A 112 -3.13 2.71 15.35
N ILE A 113 -1.84 2.37 15.52
CA ILE A 113 -1.34 1.71 16.73
C ILE A 113 -1.43 2.63 17.95
N GLU A 114 -1.01 3.89 17.81
CA GLU A 114 -1.15 4.89 18.87
C GLU A 114 -2.62 5.10 19.27
N GLY A 115 -3.54 5.01 18.31
CA GLY A 115 -4.98 5.12 18.51
C GLY A 115 -5.66 3.87 19.08
N ASN A 116 -5.01 2.71 19.08
CA ASN A 116 -5.58 1.40 19.45
C ASN A 116 -5.75 1.22 20.96
N ASN A 117 -6.60 2.04 21.57
CA ASN A 117 -6.90 2.02 23.01
C ASN A 117 -7.64 0.74 23.45
N GLU A 118 -8.25 0.02 22.50
CA GLU A 118 -9.04 -1.19 22.76
C GLU A 118 -8.19 -2.47 22.74
N GLY A 119 -6.92 -2.38 22.34
CA GLY A 119 -5.99 -3.51 22.35
C GLY A 119 -6.31 -4.58 21.31
N HIS A 120 -6.87 -4.19 20.16
CA HIS A 120 -7.14 -5.10 19.04
C HIS A 120 -5.83 -5.71 18.55
N SER A 121 -5.74 -7.03 18.43
CA SER A 121 -4.54 -7.71 17.92
C SER A 121 -4.40 -7.65 16.40
N ILE A 122 -5.48 -7.36 15.68
CA ILE A 122 -5.46 -7.19 14.24
C ILE A 122 -6.13 -5.86 13.92
N LEU A 123 -5.43 -5.02 13.15
CA LEU A 123 -5.93 -3.73 12.67
C LEU A 123 -6.13 -3.82 11.16
N GLU A 124 -7.23 -3.28 10.65
CA GLU A 124 -7.55 -3.33 9.23
C GLU A 124 -7.24 -1.99 8.56
N MET A 125 -6.60 -2.05 7.39
CA MET A 125 -6.16 -0.90 6.62
C MET A 125 -6.61 -1.07 5.18
N ASP A 126 -7.50 -0.20 4.72
CA ASP A 126 -7.89 -0.15 3.30
C ASP A 126 -6.93 0.79 2.56
N VAL A 127 -6.27 0.28 1.52
CA VAL A 127 -5.30 1.03 0.71
C VAL A 127 -5.76 1.01 -0.74
N SER A 128 -6.09 2.19 -1.27
CA SER A 128 -6.48 2.37 -2.67
C SER A 128 -5.48 3.24 -3.41
N VAL A 129 -4.93 2.70 -4.50
CA VAL A 129 -3.90 3.35 -5.32
C VAL A 129 -4.43 3.50 -6.74
N GLU A 130 -4.51 4.74 -7.20
CA GLU A 130 -4.85 5.06 -8.59
C GLU A 130 -3.66 5.68 -9.29
N VAL A 131 -3.27 5.12 -10.44
CA VAL A 131 -2.16 5.61 -11.26
C VAL A 131 -2.68 6.05 -12.62
N TYR A 132 -2.25 7.22 -13.07
CA TYR A 132 -2.60 7.77 -14.37
C TYR A 132 -1.34 8.01 -15.18
N THR A 133 -1.22 7.33 -16.32
CA THR A 133 -0.11 7.50 -17.26
C THR A 133 -0.62 8.01 -18.60
N TYR A 134 0.08 8.99 -19.17
CA TYR A 134 -0.26 9.58 -20.46
C TYR A 134 0.89 9.36 -21.45
N SER A 135 0.62 8.62 -22.53
CA SER A 135 1.58 8.26 -23.57
C SER A 135 1.14 8.72 -24.95
#